data_AF-A0A5Q0BI87-F1
#
_entry.id   AF-A0A5Q0BI87-F1
#
_cell.length_a   1.000
_cell.length_b   1.000
_cell.length_c   1.000
_cell.angle_alpha   90.00
_cell.angle_beta   90.00
_cell.angle_gamma   90.00
#
_symmetry.space_group_name_H-M   'P 1'
#
loop_
_entity.id
_entity.type
_entity.pdbx_description
1 polymer ?
#
loop_
_entity_poly.entity_id
_entity_poly.type
_entity_poly.pdbx_seq_one_letter_code
_entity_poly.pdbx_strand_id
1 'polypeptide(L)'
;MISVSALVAVLQILRSGSQWRLLPVDVINRQAGVVNGFCSRYGFLDKPLRIRFRMLDPAQAMLPGRDQDIGITHDSFALQEPKIERVFITENEINFLAFPLIADSMVIFGAGYGFDMLAQADWLRRCSIHYWGDIDTHGFAILDQLRAVFPHIESLLTDRDTLMAHEALWGREMQPLRRELPRLNSAESALYDELRDNRIGAGVRLEQERIGYRCLRAVLGKFDSY
;
A
#
# COMPACT_ATOMS: atom_id res chain seq x y z
N MET A 1 9.91 31.37 31.83
CA MET A 1 9.34 30.28 32.64
C MET A 1 8.13 29.76 31.91
N ILE A 2 8.28 28.65 31.19
CA ILE A 2 7.16 27.95 30.55
C ILE A 2 6.79 26.78 31.47
N SER A 3 5.50 26.74 31.78
CA SER A 3 4.86 25.89 32.78
C SER A 3 5.05 24.40 32.54
N VAL A 4 5.23 23.69 33.65
CA VAL A 4 5.36 22.24 33.80
C VAL A 4 4.00 21.58 33.51
N SER A 5 3.65 21.37 32.23
CA SER A 5 2.42 20.63 31.87
C SER A 5 2.44 19.90 30.51
N ALA A 6 3.60 19.71 29.87
CA ALA A 6 3.65 19.01 28.58
C ALA A 6 4.90 18.13 28.44
N LEU A 7 5.02 17.09 29.27
CA LEU A 7 5.82 15.90 28.96
C LEU A 7 5.40 14.69 29.82
N VAL A 8 4.12 14.31 29.73
CA VAL A 8 3.65 13.00 30.21
C VAL A 8 3.64 12.06 29.01
N ALA A 9 4.79 11.47 28.71
CA ALA A 9 5.05 10.33 27.85
C ALA A 9 6.57 10.36 27.61
N VAL A 10 7.40 9.48 28.15
CA VAL A 10 7.32 8.04 28.03
C VAL A 10 8.10 7.43 29.18
N LEU A 11 7.40 6.70 30.05
CA LEU A 11 7.97 5.79 31.02
C LEU A 11 7.02 4.60 31.06
N GLN A 12 7.57 3.39 30.98
CA GLN A 12 6.84 2.20 31.43
C GLN A 12 6.22 2.53 32.80
N ILE A 13 4.90 2.60 32.87
CA ILE A 13 4.19 2.76 34.14
C ILE A 13 4.30 1.42 34.87
N LEU A 14 5.42 1.17 35.52
CA LEU A 14 5.49 0.17 36.58
C LEU A 14 4.91 0.82 37.82
N ARG A 15 3.62 0.57 38.05
CA ARG A 15 2.90 1.05 39.23
C ARG A 15 3.37 0.24 40.45
N SER A 16 4.43 0.68 41.11
CA SER A 16 4.75 0.31 42.49
C SER A 16 4.43 1.51 43.38
N GLY A 17 3.16 1.59 43.81
CA GLY A 17 2.66 2.71 44.63
C GLY A 17 2.38 4.01 43.87
N SER A 18 2.36 5.13 44.62
CA SER A 18 1.93 6.48 44.17
C SER A 18 3.06 7.39 43.66
N GLN A 19 4.23 6.84 43.31
CA GLN A 19 5.42 7.64 43.02
C GLN A 19 5.86 7.46 41.56
N TRP A 20 5.97 8.58 40.83
CA TRP A 20 6.52 8.62 39.48
C TRP A 20 8.04 8.51 39.53
N ARG A 21 8.64 7.61 38.73
CA ARG A 21 10.10 7.50 38.59
C ARG A 21 10.54 8.13 37.27
N LEU A 22 11.49 9.06 37.32
CA LEU A 22 12.12 9.62 36.13
C LEU A 22 13.13 8.62 35.53
N LEU A 23 13.31 8.65 34.21
CA LEU A 23 14.38 7.91 33.54
C LEU A 23 15.75 8.42 34.03
N PRO A 24 16.68 7.53 34.41
CA PRO A 24 18.05 7.93 34.73
C PRO A 24 18.72 8.68 33.57
N VAL A 25 19.52 9.70 33.87
CA VAL A 25 20.10 10.59 32.84
C VAL A 25 21.17 9.87 32.01
N ASP A 26 21.81 8.86 32.58
CA ASP A 26 22.85 8.02 31.99
C ASP A 26 22.34 7.06 30.91
N VAL A 27 21.03 6.75 30.90
CA VAL A 27 20.43 5.91 29.85
C VAL A 27 19.86 6.71 28.67
N ILE A 28 19.95 8.04 28.72
CA ILE A 28 19.52 8.90 27.60
C ILE A 28 20.66 9.03 26.59
N ASN A 29 20.45 8.50 25.38
CA ASN A 29 21.36 8.69 24.26
C ASN A 29 21.29 10.15 23.77
N ARG A 30 22.23 10.98 24.23
CA ARG A 30 22.25 12.42 23.93
C ARG A 30 22.65 12.73 22.50
N GLN A 31 23.26 11.79 21.78
CA GLN A 31 23.63 11.91 20.37
C GLN A 31 22.41 11.78 19.45
N ALA A 32 21.33 11.14 19.90
CA ALA A 32 20.09 11.05 19.15
C ALA A 32 19.30 12.38 19.17
N GLY A 33 18.84 12.81 17.99
CA GLY A 33 18.06 14.02 17.83
C GLY A 33 16.72 13.96 18.57
N VAL A 34 16.21 15.10 19.00
CA VAL A 34 14.99 15.18 19.84
C VAL A 34 13.72 14.82 19.04
N VAL A 35 13.68 15.16 17.75
CA VAL A 35 12.48 14.98 16.90
C VAL A 35 12.51 13.66 16.13
N ASN A 36 13.56 13.42 15.33
CA ASN A 36 13.67 12.20 14.50
C ASN A 36 14.42 11.05 15.18
N GLY A 37 14.90 11.24 16.42
CA GLY A 37 15.67 10.25 17.16
C GLY A 37 15.04 9.91 18.51
N PHE A 38 13.76 10.25 18.73
CA PHE A 38 13.10 10.06 20.01
C PHE A 38 13.22 8.63 20.53
N CYS A 39 12.91 7.62 19.70
CA CYS A 39 12.99 6.23 20.11
C CYS A 39 14.41 5.85 20.51
N SER A 40 15.39 6.10 19.63
CA SER A 40 16.82 5.86 19.90
C SER A 40 17.33 6.60 21.13
N ARG A 41 16.86 7.84 21.37
CA ARG A 41 17.24 8.69 22.50
C ARG A 41 16.90 8.07 23.85
N TYR A 42 15.81 7.31 23.90
CA TYR A 42 15.29 6.70 25.12
C TYR A 42 15.33 5.17 25.11
N GLY A 43 16.05 4.57 24.16
CA GLY A 43 16.21 3.11 24.06
C GLY A 43 14.97 2.35 23.56
N PHE A 44 14.00 3.04 22.96
CA PHE A 44 12.87 2.40 22.29
C PHE A 44 13.23 1.99 20.86
N LEU A 45 12.50 1.01 20.34
CA LEU A 45 12.53 0.69 18.91
C LEU A 45 11.70 1.72 18.13
N ASP A 46 12.17 2.07 16.94
CA ASP A 46 11.37 2.83 15.99
C ASP A 46 10.16 2.01 15.54
N LYS A 47 9.09 2.70 15.13
CA LYS A 47 7.93 2.04 14.55
C LYS A 47 8.36 1.40 13.22
N PRO A 48 8.36 0.07 13.09
CA PRO A 48 8.82 -0.56 11.87
C PRO A 48 7.83 -0.32 10.73
N LEU A 49 8.35 -0.21 9.51
CA LEU A 49 7.53 -0.30 8.31
C LEU A 49 6.92 -1.70 8.22
N ARG A 50 5.62 -1.76 7.96
CA ARG A 50 4.84 -2.99 7.92
C ARG A 50 4.17 -3.16 6.58
N ILE A 51 4.08 -4.41 6.15
CA ILE A 51 3.36 -4.84 4.96
C ILE A 51 2.20 -5.70 5.44
N ARG A 52 1.00 -5.40 4.92
CA ARG A 52 -0.22 -6.20 5.13
C ARG A 52 -0.58 -6.87 3.83
N PHE A 53 -0.85 -8.18 3.88
CA PHE A 53 -1.18 -8.97 2.71
C PHE A 53 -2.13 -10.10 3.06
N ARG A 54 -2.74 -10.71 2.04
CA ARG A 54 -3.53 -11.94 2.13
C ARG A 54 -3.03 -12.98 1.16
N MET A 55 -2.81 -14.20 1.64
CA MET A 55 -2.68 -15.36 0.75
C MET A 55 -4.04 -15.65 0.14
N LEU A 56 -4.12 -15.64 -1.20
CA LEU A 56 -5.36 -15.90 -1.92
C LEU A 56 -5.52 -17.37 -2.29
N ASP A 57 -4.44 -18.14 -2.23
CA ASP A 57 -4.48 -19.59 -2.43
C ASP A 57 -4.52 -20.34 -1.10
N PRO A 58 -5.62 -21.06 -0.80
CA PRO A 58 -5.70 -21.91 0.38
C PRO A 58 -4.61 -23.00 0.46
N ALA A 59 -4.07 -23.46 -0.68
CA ALA A 59 -3.00 -24.44 -0.71
C ALA A 59 -1.65 -23.87 -0.23
N GLN A 60 -1.49 -22.55 -0.27
CA GLN A 60 -0.30 -21.81 0.16
C GLN A 60 -0.52 -21.05 1.48
N ALA A 61 -1.52 -21.44 2.27
CA ALA A 61 -1.85 -20.79 3.53
C ALA A 61 -0.62 -20.74 4.48
N MET A 62 -0.35 -19.56 5.03
CA MET A 62 0.76 -19.32 5.97
C MET A 62 0.33 -19.43 7.43
N LEU A 63 -0.95 -19.18 7.70
CA LEU A 63 -1.55 -19.30 9.03
C LEU A 63 -2.65 -20.37 9.05
N PRO A 64 -2.98 -20.96 10.21
CA PRO A 64 -4.20 -21.73 10.35
C PRO A 64 -5.43 -20.86 10.09
N GLY A 65 -6.44 -21.42 9.42
CA GLY A 65 -7.70 -20.72 9.13
C GLY A 65 -7.78 -20.11 7.73
N ARG A 66 -8.86 -19.36 7.47
CA ARG A 66 -9.23 -18.93 6.10
C ARG A 66 -8.90 -17.48 5.77
N ASP A 67 -8.75 -16.61 6.77
CA ASP A 67 -8.69 -15.17 6.52
C ASP A 67 -7.38 -14.75 5.84
N GLN A 68 -6.28 -15.42 6.21
CA GLN A 68 -4.91 -15.21 5.72
C GLN A 68 -4.46 -13.74 5.72
N ASP A 69 -5.11 -12.86 6.46
CA ASP A 69 -4.80 -11.43 6.58
C ASP A 69 -3.66 -11.22 7.58
N ILE A 70 -2.48 -10.93 7.05
CA ILE A 70 -1.22 -11.00 7.76
C ILE A 70 -0.52 -9.63 7.67
N GLY A 71 -0.13 -9.08 8.82
CA GLY A 71 0.68 -7.87 8.91
C GLY A 71 2.03 -8.12 9.58
N ILE A 72 3.12 -8.04 8.82
CA ILE A 72 4.50 -8.25 9.31
C ILE A 72 5.40 -7.07 8.97
N THR A 73 6.62 -7.02 9.52
CA THR A 73 7.61 -5.99 9.14
C THR A 73 8.08 -6.20 7.71
N HIS A 74 8.48 -5.13 7.04
CA HIS A 74 9.00 -5.23 5.66
C HIS A 74 10.23 -6.16 5.57
N ASP A 75 11.13 -6.13 6.56
CA ASP A 75 12.28 -7.06 6.63
C ASP A 75 11.81 -8.52 6.68
N SER A 76 10.80 -8.81 7.50
CA SER A 76 10.25 -10.18 7.61
C SER A 76 9.58 -10.60 6.31
N PHE A 77 8.90 -9.68 5.63
CA PHE A 77 8.25 -9.92 4.34
C PHE A 77 9.26 -10.20 3.22
N ALA A 78 10.37 -9.45 3.19
CA ALA A 78 11.44 -9.64 2.21
C ALA A 78 12.08 -11.03 2.31
N LEU A 79 12.16 -11.57 3.54
CA LEU A 79 12.67 -12.92 3.82
C LEU A 79 11.66 -14.04 3.53
N GLN A 80 10.41 -13.72 3.19
CA GLN A 80 9.45 -14.76 2.80
C GLN A 80 9.82 -15.32 1.42
N GLU A 81 9.62 -16.61 1.23
CA GLU A 81 9.72 -17.26 -0.09
C GLU A 81 8.42 -17.99 -0.43
N PRO A 82 7.32 -17.26 -0.63
CA PRO A 82 6.05 -17.89 -0.94
C PRO A 82 6.14 -18.57 -2.32
N LYS A 83 5.55 -19.76 -2.42
CA LYS A 83 5.37 -20.50 -3.67
C LYS A 83 4.13 -19.97 -4.39
N ILE A 84 4.24 -18.75 -4.87
CA ILE A 84 3.20 -18.06 -5.63
C ILE A 84 3.81 -17.50 -6.92
N GLU A 85 2.96 -17.37 -7.92
CA GLU A 85 3.32 -16.84 -9.23
C GLU A 85 2.80 -15.42 -9.43
N ARG A 86 1.77 -15.02 -8.68
CA ARG A 86 1.06 -13.76 -8.90
C ARG A 86 0.86 -12.95 -7.65
N VAL A 87 1.00 -11.64 -7.79
CA VAL A 87 0.77 -10.67 -6.72
C VAL A 87 -0.14 -9.57 -7.22
N PHE A 88 -1.20 -9.29 -6.47
CA PHE A 88 -2.06 -8.14 -6.66
C PHE A 88 -1.69 -7.07 -5.63
N ILE A 89 -1.73 -5.80 -6.00
CA ILE A 89 -1.50 -4.67 -5.11
C ILE A 89 -2.71 -3.74 -5.20
N THR A 90 -3.31 -3.39 -4.08
CA THR A 90 -4.44 -2.45 -4.01
C THR A 90 -4.29 -1.50 -2.83
N GLU A 91 -4.76 -0.28 -2.99
CA GLU A 91 -4.68 0.77 -1.97
C GLU A 91 -5.96 0.95 -1.15
N ASN A 92 -7.05 0.32 -1.58
CA ASN A 92 -8.33 0.40 -0.91
C ASN A 92 -8.55 -0.84 -0.02
N GLU A 93 -8.85 -0.61 1.25
CA GLU A 93 -9.01 -1.68 2.23
C GLU A 93 -10.24 -2.55 1.93
N ILE A 94 -11.33 -1.96 1.41
CA ILE A 94 -12.53 -2.71 1.03
C ILE A 94 -12.19 -3.67 -0.12
N ASN A 95 -11.46 -3.20 -1.14
CA ASN A 95 -11.00 -4.04 -2.24
C ASN A 95 -10.07 -5.15 -1.77
N PHE A 96 -9.13 -4.84 -0.87
CA PHE A 96 -8.23 -5.82 -0.25
C PHE A 96 -9.00 -6.93 0.48
N LEU A 97 -10.02 -6.58 1.25
CA LEU A 97 -10.84 -7.54 2.00
C LEU A 97 -11.79 -8.33 1.09
N ALA A 98 -12.33 -7.70 0.05
CA ALA A 98 -13.26 -8.33 -0.90
C ALA A 98 -12.55 -9.18 -1.97
N PHE A 99 -11.23 -9.07 -2.11
CA PHE A 99 -10.47 -9.78 -3.15
C PHE A 99 -10.74 -11.31 -3.08
N PRO A 100 -11.13 -11.95 -4.21
CA PRO A 100 -11.46 -13.36 -4.21
C PRO A 100 -10.21 -14.24 -4.06
N LEU A 101 -10.43 -15.51 -3.69
CA LEU A 101 -9.41 -16.54 -3.72
C LEU A 101 -8.99 -16.80 -5.17
N ILE A 102 -7.68 -16.88 -5.41
CA ILE A 102 -7.04 -17.13 -6.70
C ILE A 102 -5.83 -18.03 -6.44
N ALA A 103 -5.67 -19.09 -7.23
CA ALA A 103 -4.54 -20.02 -7.12
C ALA A 103 -3.18 -19.30 -7.28
N ASP A 104 -2.17 -19.79 -6.57
CA ASP A 104 -0.78 -19.33 -6.61
C ASP A 104 -0.65 -17.80 -6.51
N SER A 105 -1.51 -17.16 -5.71
CA SER A 105 -1.64 -15.71 -5.67
C SER A 105 -1.65 -15.13 -4.25
N MET A 106 -1.22 -13.87 -4.15
CA MET A 106 -1.30 -13.02 -2.95
C MET A 106 -1.88 -11.65 -3.33
N VAL A 107 -2.59 -11.00 -2.41
CA VAL A 107 -2.91 -9.57 -2.52
C VAL A 107 -2.20 -8.79 -1.41
N ILE A 108 -1.57 -7.67 -1.75
CA ILE A 108 -0.89 -6.75 -0.84
C ILE A 108 -1.72 -5.48 -0.73
N PHE A 109 -1.91 -5.01 0.51
CA PHE A 109 -2.50 -3.72 0.79
C PHE A 109 -1.42 -2.63 0.80
N GLY A 110 -1.45 -1.72 -0.17
CA GLY A 110 -0.51 -0.61 -0.30
C GLY A 110 -1.16 0.73 0.06
N ALA A 111 -0.87 1.30 1.23
CA ALA A 111 -1.53 2.51 1.70
C ALA A 111 -1.02 3.83 1.06
N GLY A 112 -1.00 3.95 -0.28
CA GLY A 112 -0.70 5.20 -0.98
C GLY A 112 0.79 5.46 -1.25
N TYR A 113 1.66 5.21 -0.29
CA TYR A 113 3.09 5.54 -0.36
C TYR A 113 3.97 4.51 0.36
N GLY A 114 5.18 4.30 -0.17
CA GLY A 114 6.21 3.47 0.48
C GLY A 114 6.55 2.16 -0.22
N PHE A 115 6.27 2.02 -1.52
CA PHE A 115 6.65 0.82 -2.29
C PHE A 115 8.16 0.54 -2.35
N ASP A 116 9.00 1.50 -1.96
CA ASP A 116 10.42 1.27 -1.70
C ASP A 116 10.65 0.11 -0.72
N MET A 117 9.73 -0.11 0.23
CA MET A 117 9.84 -1.23 1.17
C MET A 117 9.59 -2.59 0.49
N LEU A 118 8.83 -2.63 -0.61
CA LEU A 118 8.66 -3.84 -1.41
C LEU A 118 9.93 -4.16 -2.21
N ALA A 119 10.77 -3.17 -2.53
CA ALA A 119 11.97 -3.36 -3.35
C ALA A 119 12.96 -4.36 -2.75
N GLN A 120 12.94 -4.56 -1.42
CA GLN A 120 13.78 -5.52 -0.71
C GLN A 120 13.29 -6.97 -0.84
N ALA A 121 12.01 -7.16 -1.16
CA ALA A 121 11.44 -8.48 -1.42
C ALA A 121 11.78 -8.92 -2.86
N ASP A 122 13.02 -9.35 -3.07
CA ASP A 122 13.53 -9.75 -4.40
C ASP A 122 12.66 -10.82 -5.08
N TRP A 123 11.98 -11.65 -4.27
CA TRP A 123 11.04 -12.63 -4.77
C TRP A 123 9.89 -12.05 -5.59
N LEU A 124 9.48 -10.80 -5.36
CA LEU A 124 8.46 -10.14 -6.17
C LEU A 124 8.88 -10.01 -7.63
N ARG A 125 10.19 -9.92 -7.93
CA ARG A 125 10.70 -9.76 -9.29
C ARG A 125 10.44 -10.95 -10.20
N ARG A 126 10.14 -12.12 -9.63
CA ARG A 126 9.81 -13.35 -10.39
C ARG A 126 8.30 -13.55 -10.55
N CYS A 127 7.48 -12.74 -9.88
CA CYS A 127 6.03 -12.86 -9.90
C CYS A 127 5.44 -11.96 -10.99
N SER A 128 4.28 -12.34 -11.51
CA SER A 128 3.42 -11.42 -12.25
C SER A 128 2.76 -10.48 -11.26
N ILE A 129 2.99 -9.17 -11.39
CA ILE A 129 2.45 -8.17 -10.45
C ILE A 129 1.39 -7.32 -11.15
N HIS A 130 0.21 -7.24 -10.53
CA HIS A 130 -0.91 -6.43 -11.00
C HIS A 130 -1.27 -5.36 -9.97
N TYR A 131 -1.28 -4.10 -10.39
CA TYR A 131 -1.64 -2.96 -9.54
C TYR A 131 -3.06 -2.48 -9.84
N TRP A 132 -3.92 -2.41 -8.81
CA TRP A 132 -5.26 -1.85 -8.89
C TRP A 132 -5.34 -0.58 -8.04
N GLY A 133 -5.34 0.57 -8.73
CA GLY A 133 -5.49 1.89 -8.13
C GLY A 133 -6.68 2.64 -8.72
N ASP A 134 -6.91 3.85 -8.21
CA ASP A 134 -7.90 4.77 -8.74
C ASP A 134 -7.57 5.16 -10.20
N ILE A 135 -8.60 5.44 -11.00
CA ILE A 135 -8.43 6.06 -12.31
C ILE A 135 -8.50 7.58 -12.13
N ASP A 136 -7.37 8.16 -11.75
CA ASP A 136 -7.10 9.59 -11.66
C ASP A 136 -5.61 9.88 -11.83
N THR A 137 -5.19 11.15 -11.73
CA THR A 137 -3.78 11.51 -11.95
C THR A 137 -2.84 11.01 -10.86
N HIS A 138 -3.31 10.80 -9.63
CA HIS A 138 -2.51 10.23 -8.53
C HIS A 138 -2.35 8.72 -8.67
N GLY A 139 -3.40 7.99 -9.07
CA GLY A 139 -3.36 6.55 -9.31
C GLY A 139 -2.33 6.18 -10.39
N PHE A 140 -2.27 6.95 -11.48
CA PHE A 140 -1.23 6.79 -12.50
C PHE A 140 0.17 7.17 -11.99
N ALA A 141 0.28 8.19 -11.13
CA ALA A 141 1.56 8.56 -10.53
C ALA A 141 2.12 7.46 -9.62
N ILE A 142 1.27 6.73 -8.92
CA ILE A 142 1.65 5.56 -8.11
C ILE A 142 2.08 4.41 -9.00
N LEU A 143 1.37 4.13 -10.10
CA LEU A 143 1.77 3.13 -11.09
C LEU A 143 3.16 3.42 -11.68
N ASP A 144 3.44 4.68 -12.02
CA ASP A 144 4.76 5.13 -12.50
C ASP A 144 5.86 4.91 -11.44
N GLN A 145 5.59 5.20 -10.17
CA GLN A 145 6.53 4.93 -9.06
C GLN A 145 6.78 3.43 -8.86
N LEU A 146 5.72 2.63 -8.87
CA LEU A 146 5.79 1.17 -8.78
C LEU A 146 6.66 0.59 -9.91
N ARG A 147 6.50 1.08 -11.14
CA ARG A 147 7.31 0.65 -12.28
C ARG A 147 8.76 1.13 -12.25
N ALA A 148 9.09 2.11 -11.43
CA ALA A 148 10.49 2.45 -11.18
C ALA A 148 11.21 1.31 -10.43
N VAL A 149 10.49 0.56 -9.60
CA VAL A 149 11.02 -0.56 -8.81
C VAL A 149 10.82 -1.91 -9.51
N PHE A 150 9.63 -2.12 -10.08
CA PHE A 150 9.21 -3.33 -10.77
C PHE A 150 8.68 -3.00 -12.17
N PRO A 151 9.56 -2.91 -13.19
CA PRO A 151 9.17 -2.46 -14.53
C PRO A 151 8.10 -3.32 -15.23
N HIS A 152 7.87 -4.55 -14.77
CA HIS A 152 6.93 -5.51 -15.34
C HIS A 152 5.52 -5.42 -14.70
N ILE A 153 5.26 -4.46 -13.81
CA ILE A 153 3.92 -4.27 -13.22
C ILE A 153 2.91 -3.92 -14.31
N GLU A 154 1.77 -4.61 -14.30
CA GLU A 154 0.61 -4.32 -15.13
C GLU A 154 -0.49 -3.63 -14.32
N SER A 155 -1.19 -2.68 -14.92
CA SER A 155 -2.39 -2.10 -14.30
C SER A 155 -3.58 -3.07 -14.38
N LEU A 156 -4.41 -3.12 -13.34
CA LEU A 156 -5.64 -3.90 -13.27
C LEU A 156 -6.84 -2.95 -13.18
N LEU A 157 -7.79 -3.06 -14.11
CA LEU A 157 -9.01 -2.22 -14.14
C LEU A 157 -8.71 -0.70 -14.16
N THR A 158 -7.60 -0.31 -14.77
CA THR A 158 -7.13 1.10 -14.89
C THR A 158 -7.06 1.53 -16.35
N ASP A 159 -8.04 1.10 -17.14
CA ASP A 159 -8.13 1.41 -18.57
C ASP A 159 -9.31 2.32 -18.88
N ARG A 160 -9.31 2.87 -20.10
CA ARG A 160 -10.29 3.87 -20.53
C ARG A 160 -11.70 3.27 -20.63
N ASP A 161 -11.83 2.01 -21.04
CA ASP A 161 -13.13 1.36 -21.16
C ASP A 161 -13.75 1.16 -19.77
N THR A 162 -12.93 0.77 -18.79
CA THR A 162 -13.33 0.71 -17.38
C THR A 162 -13.79 2.08 -16.88
N LEU A 163 -13.05 3.16 -17.16
CA LEU A 163 -13.45 4.51 -16.77
C LEU A 163 -14.81 4.90 -17.35
N MET A 164 -14.97 4.76 -18.66
CA MET A 164 -16.19 5.19 -19.37
C MET A 164 -17.41 4.33 -18.99
N ALA A 165 -17.22 3.03 -18.70
CA ALA A 165 -18.30 2.16 -18.24
C ALA A 165 -18.88 2.57 -16.88
N HIS A 166 -18.18 3.41 -16.11
CA HIS A 166 -18.58 3.85 -14.77
C HIS A 166 -18.76 5.37 -14.69
N GLU A 167 -19.13 6.04 -15.80
CA GLU A 167 -19.34 7.49 -15.86
C GLU A 167 -20.26 8.04 -14.76
N ALA A 168 -21.35 7.32 -14.47
CA ALA A 168 -22.30 7.70 -13.42
C ALA A 168 -21.70 7.67 -12.00
N LEU A 169 -20.53 7.07 -11.81
CA LEU A 169 -19.84 6.91 -10.53
C LEU A 169 -18.59 7.79 -10.43
N TRP A 170 -18.31 8.65 -11.40
CA TRP A 170 -17.16 9.55 -11.34
C TRP A 170 -17.28 10.51 -10.15
N GLY A 171 -16.20 10.60 -9.39
CA GLY A 171 -15.95 11.64 -8.42
C GLY A 171 -15.16 12.81 -9.03
N ARG A 172 -14.59 13.63 -8.14
CA ARG A 172 -13.75 14.76 -8.53
C ARG A 172 -12.42 14.73 -7.79
N GLU A 173 -11.33 14.71 -8.53
CA GLU A 173 -9.98 14.94 -8.04
C GLU A 173 -9.78 16.43 -7.73
N MET A 174 -9.63 16.76 -6.45
CA MET A 174 -9.52 18.15 -6.01
C MET A 174 -8.16 18.79 -6.31
N GLN A 175 -7.11 17.97 -6.34
CA GLN A 175 -5.74 18.43 -6.58
C GLN A 175 -5.06 17.53 -7.62
N PRO A 176 -5.40 17.68 -8.91
CA PRO A 176 -4.78 16.89 -9.97
C PRO A 176 -3.28 17.13 -10.06
N LEU A 177 -2.55 16.05 -10.20
CA LEU A 177 -1.12 16.00 -10.40
C LEU A 177 -0.79 16.19 -11.89
N ARG A 178 0.10 17.15 -12.15
CA ARG A 178 0.55 17.53 -13.50
C ARG A 178 2.06 17.38 -13.58
N ARG A 179 2.53 16.17 -13.86
CA ARG A 179 3.94 15.87 -14.12
C ARG A 179 4.05 14.77 -15.17
N GLU A 180 5.19 14.69 -15.82
CA GLU A 180 5.46 13.59 -16.74
C GLU A 180 5.59 12.26 -15.98
N LEU A 181 4.96 11.22 -16.53
CA LEU A 181 4.94 9.85 -15.99
C LEU A 181 5.56 8.89 -17.04
N PRO A 182 6.91 8.88 -17.17
CA PRO A 182 7.59 8.26 -18.30
C PRO A 182 7.52 6.72 -18.34
N ARG A 183 6.99 6.06 -17.30
CA ARG A 183 6.88 4.60 -17.21
C ARG A 183 5.49 4.07 -17.51
N LEU A 184 4.56 4.94 -17.88
CA LEU A 184 3.27 4.52 -18.39
C LEU A 184 3.41 3.93 -19.79
N ASN A 185 2.59 2.94 -20.12
CA ASN A 185 2.46 2.47 -21.49
C ASN A 185 1.62 3.45 -22.32
N SER A 186 1.52 3.23 -23.62
CA SER A 186 0.82 4.15 -24.53
C SER A 186 -0.66 4.35 -24.20
N ALA A 187 -1.36 3.29 -23.77
CA ALA A 187 -2.79 3.37 -23.45
C ALA A 187 -3.04 4.13 -22.14
N GLU A 188 -2.22 3.84 -21.12
CA GLU A 188 -2.25 4.53 -19.82
C GLU A 188 -1.85 6.00 -19.96
N SER A 189 -0.81 6.31 -20.75
CA SER A 189 -0.38 7.69 -21.00
C SER A 189 -1.46 8.49 -21.72
N ALA A 190 -2.15 7.89 -22.68
CA ALA A 190 -3.27 8.55 -23.38
C ALA A 190 -4.41 8.88 -22.41
N LEU A 191 -4.78 7.93 -21.56
CA LEU A 191 -5.81 8.14 -20.53
C LEU A 191 -5.38 9.16 -19.48
N TYR A 192 -4.13 9.08 -19.01
CA TYR A 192 -3.55 10.05 -18.09
C TYR A 192 -3.60 11.47 -18.67
N ASP A 193 -3.24 11.66 -19.94
CA ASP A 193 -3.30 12.96 -20.60
C ASP A 193 -4.74 13.46 -20.76
N GLU A 194 -5.70 12.58 -21.08
CA GLU A 194 -7.12 12.92 -21.11
C GLU A 194 -7.64 13.43 -19.75
N LEU A 195 -7.20 12.82 -18.64
CA LEU A 195 -7.56 13.22 -17.28
C LEU A 195 -6.83 14.51 -16.86
N ARG A 196 -5.51 14.55 -17.03
CA ARG A 196 -4.61 15.69 -16.69
C ARG A 196 -5.06 16.97 -17.37
N ASP A 197 -5.42 16.89 -18.64
CA ASP A 197 -5.81 18.02 -19.47
C ASP A 197 -7.34 18.28 -19.43
N ASN A 198 -8.10 17.51 -18.65
CA ASN A 198 -9.55 17.64 -18.49
C ASN A 198 -10.34 17.48 -19.80
N ARG A 199 -9.91 16.58 -20.70
CA ARG A 199 -10.54 16.36 -22.01
C ARG A 199 -11.85 15.59 -21.92
N ILE A 200 -11.98 14.71 -20.93
CA ILE A 200 -13.20 13.94 -20.66
C ILE A 200 -14.12 14.67 -19.66
N GLY A 201 -13.54 15.45 -18.75
CA GLY A 201 -14.27 16.24 -17.75
C GLY A 201 -13.34 16.92 -16.75
N ALA A 202 -13.87 17.85 -15.96
CA ALA A 202 -13.09 18.62 -15.00
C ALA A 202 -12.76 17.82 -13.73
N GLY A 203 -11.49 17.40 -13.59
CA GLY A 203 -10.97 16.65 -12.45
C GLY A 203 -11.63 15.28 -12.31
N VAL A 204 -11.87 14.57 -13.42
CA VAL A 204 -12.50 13.25 -13.37
C VAL A 204 -11.65 12.30 -12.54
N ARG A 205 -12.32 11.57 -11.64
CA ARG A 205 -11.73 10.51 -10.81
C ARG A 205 -12.70 9.36 -10.70
N LEU A 206 -12.22 8.14 -10.88
CA LEU A 206 -12.98 6.94 -10.51
C LEU A 206 -12.22 6.21 -9.41
N GLU A 207 -12.75 6.25 -8.19
CA GLU A 207 -12.23 5.49 -7.08
C GLU A 207 -12.39 3.98 -7.32
N GLN A 208 -11.35 3.21 -7.06
CA GLN A 208 -11.32 1.78 -7.38
C GLN A 208 -12.43 0.98 -6.67
N GLU A 209 -12.87 1.38 -5.47
CA GLU A 209 -13.96 0.72 -4.76
C GLU A 209 -15.34 0.93 -5.40
N ARG A 210 -15.45 1.87 -6.37
CA ARG A 210 -16.68 2.09 -7.14
C ARG A 210 -16.79 1.17 -8.34
N ILE A 211 -15.70 0.49 -8.73
CA ILE A 211 -15.72 -0.49 -9.81
C ILE A 211 -16.38 -1.77 -9.27
N GLY A 212 -17.46 -2.19 -9.94
CA GLY A 212 -18.27 -3.30 -9.46
C GLY A 212 -17.49 -4.61 -9.32
N TYR A 213 -17.76 -5.38 -8.25
CA TYR A 213 -17.12 -6.68 -8.00
C TYR A 213 -17.19 -7.66 -9.17
N ARG A 214 -18.24 -7.57 -10.01
CA ARG A 214 -18.37 -8.37 -11.23
C ARG A 214 -17.23 -8.09 -12.24
N CYS A 215 -16.77 -6.84 -12.36
CA CYS A 215 -15.66 -6.48 -13.23
C CYS A 215 -14.36 -7.12 -12.75
N LEU A 216 -14.10 -7.09 -11.43
CA LEU A 216 -12.98 -7.80 -10.81
C LEU A 216 -13.05 -9.29 -11.10
N ARG A 217 -14.19 -9.95 -10.84
CA ARG A 217 -14.37 -11.38 -11.14
C ARG A 217 -14.17 -11.71 -12.62
N ALA A 218 -14.65 -10.87 -13.52
CA ALA A 218 -14.49 -11.09 -14.95
C ALA A 218 -13.02 -11.02 -15.38
N VAL A 219 -12.26 -10.03 -14.90
CA VAL A 219 -10.84 -9.91 -15.23
C VAL A 219 -10.01 -11.00 -14.57
N LEU A 220 -10.35 -11.39 -13.34
CA LEU A 220 -9.64 -12.46 -12.63
C LEU A 220 -9.97 -13.86 -13.16
N GLY A 221 -11.10 -14.05 -13.84
CA GLY A 221 -11.47 -15.34 -14.42
C GLY A 221 -10.47 -15.88 -15.45
N LYS A 222 -9.57 -15.04 -15.99
CA LYS A 222 -8.44 -15.48 -16.83
C LYS A 222 -7.33 -16.18 -16.04
N PHE A 223 -7.36 -16.09 -14.72
CA PHE A 223 -6.38 -16.68 -13.80
C PHE A 223 -6.97 -17.86 -13.00
N ASP A 224 -8.29 -18.05 -13.06
CA ASP A 224 -8.95 -19.18 -12.41
C ASP A 224 -8.53 -20.48 -13.11
N SER A 225 -7.83 -21.33 -12.36
CA SER A 225 -7.38 -22.67 -12.80
C SER A 225 -8.07 -23.80 -12.01
N TYR A 226 -9.25 -23.55 -11.46
CA TYR A 226 -10.08 -24.55 -10.77
C TYR A 226 -11.26 -25.01 -11.63
#